data_AF-A0A5C3QEI1-F1
#
_entry.id   AF-A0A5C3QEI1-F1
#
_cell.length_a   1.000
_cell.length_b   1.000
_cell.length_c   1.000
_cell.angle_alpha   90.00
_cell.angle_beta   90.00
_cell.angle_gamma   90.00
#
_symmetry.space_group_name_H-M   'P 1'
#
loop_
_entity.id
_entity.type
_entity.pdbx_description
1 polymer ?
#
loop_
_entity_poly.entity_id
_entity_poly.type
_entity_poly.pdbx_seq_one_letter_code
_entity_poly.pdbx_strand_id
1 'polypeptide(L)'
;MAAPSPYQKTYRSDYALTGMKLGVEAHRLSIQYGWIKDVYDHPNFLPESIELAKVNRIIDVACGTGEWVRDLARLPCIRQRFTPAEIYACDLSFNSVQLTKRELDSLGVKLFHQDMTKPFPAEMHSTFDLVHASILAYCLTQEGWKVVLNNLSKLLRPGGYMFLMEFDNSFAFPTLPYPPVGHPHDFKRMMVGNSTAHMINSIYTGISTQRGFLGGLSYQLGPLLTSIGLDIVSSLVVDLPMGNLCSSTRSLRGANLCHQSEKGVEDAMLVLDCYSKAMMERGSLECPVGVSIHSEAERGAMLARFEKVLREGALVRTCEWVGMKP
;
A
#
# COMPACT_ATOMS: atom_id res chain seq x y z
N MET A 1 -9.70 42.32 -0.97
CA MET A 1 -10.06 40.91 -0.77
C MET A 1 -9.73 40.17 -2.06
N ALA A 2 -8.66 39.37 -2.05
CA ALA A 2 -8.26 38.61 -3.23
C ALA A 2 -9.20 37.40 -3.38
N ALA A 3 -9.71 37.18 -4.60
CA ALA A 3 -10.53 36.03 -4.92
C ALA A 3 -9.72 34.73 -4.71
N PRO A 4 -10.33 33.66 -4.19
CA PRO A 4 -9.64 32.38 -4.04
C PRO A 4 -9.23 31.81 -5.40
N SER A 5 -8.03 31.25 -5.43
CA SER A 5 -7.43 30.56 -6.58
C SER A 5 -8.38 29.46 -7.11
N PRO A 6 -8.57 29.34 -8.44
CA PRO A 6 -9.50 28.38 -9.06
C PRO A 6 -9.08 26.90 -8.89
N TYR A 7 -7.97 26.61 -8.22
CA TYR A 7 -7.48 25.25 -7.94
C TYR A 7 -8.10 24.59 -6.69
N GLN A 8 -9.04 25.23 -6.00
CA GLN A 8 -9.76 24.65 -4.85
C GLN A 8 -11.11 24.04 -5.22
N LYS A 9 -11.17 23.19 -6.25
CA LYS A 9 -12.17 22.11 -6.25
C LYS A 9 -11.58 20.95 -5.47
N THR A 10 -11.78 20.98 -4.15
CA THR A 10 -11.46 19.90 -3.22
C THR A 10 -12.30 18.66 -3.53
N TYR A 11 -11.84 17.84 -4.46
CA TYR A 11 -12.14 16.41 -4.40
C TYR A 11 -11.45 15.90 -3.13
N ARG A 12 -12.25 15.43 -2.17
CA ARG A 12 -11.73 14.69 -1.02
C ARG A 12 -10.98 13.49 -1.61
N SER A 13 -9.68 13.37 -1.33
CA SER A 13 -9.04 12.09 -1.54
C SER A 13 -9.81 11.09 -0.69
N ASP A 14 -10.25 9.99 -1.30
CA ASP A 14 -10.91 8.93 -0.53
C ASP A 14 -9.93 8.22 0.41
N TYR A 15 -8.64 8.58 0.35
CA TYR A 15 -7.59 8.13 1.25
C TYR A 15 -8.06 8.08 2.70
N ALA A 16 -7.95 6.90 3.32
CA ALA A 16 -8.48 6.70 4.65
C ALA A 16 -7.72 7.49 5.74
N LEU A 17 -6.44 7.86 5.50
CA LEU A 17 -5.54 8.48 6.47
C LEU A 17 -5.39 10.02 6.31
N THR A 18 -6.49 10.74 6.08
CA THR A 18 -6.48 12.20 5.83
C THR A 18 -6.18 13.09 7.06
N GLY A 19 -5.93 12.52 8.23
CA GLY A 19 -5.80 13.23 9.51
C GLY A 19 -4.39 13.27 10.12
N MET A 20 -3.41 12.58 9.52
CA MET A 20 -2.06 12.53 10.06
C MET A 20 -1.26 13.79 9.73
N LYS A 21 -0.44 14.25 10.68
CA LYS A 21 0.55 15.30 10.42
C LYS A 21 1.54 14.79 9.37
N LEU A 22 1.98 15.68 8.48
CA LEU A 22 2.85 15.33 7.36
C LEU A 22 4.07 14.47 7.75
N GLY A 23 4.84 14.90 8.76
CA GLY A 23 6.04 14.16 9.19
C GLY A 23 5.73 12.79 9.81
N VAL A 24 4.57 12.63 10.43
CA VAL A 24 4.13 11.34 11.00
C VAL A 24 3.75 10.39 9.88
N GLU A 25 2.99 10.85 8.90
CA GLU A 25 2.59 10.03 7.76
C GLU A 25 3.80 9.59 6.91
N ALA A 26 4.74 10.51 6.67
CA ALA A 26 5.95 10.17 5.92
C ALA A 26 6.83 9.14 6.66
N HIS A 27 6.97 9.27 7.99
CA HIS A 27 7.67 8.28 8.83
C HIS A 27 6.98 6.92 8.79
N ARG A 28 5.65 6.90 8.94
CA ARG A 28 4.83 5.69 8.85
C ARG A 28 5.00 4.97 7.50
N LEU A 29 4.89 5.71 6.39
CA LEU A 29 5.11 5.18 5.04
C LEU A 29 6.53 4.61 4.86
N SER A 30 7.54 5.21 5.48
CA SER A 30 8.91 4.69 5.44
C SER A 30 9.07 3.39 6.22
N ILE A 31 8.44 3.28 7.40
CA ILE A 31 8.37 2.02 8.15
C ILE A 31 7.71 0.93 7.30
N GLN A 32 6.55 1.24 6.72
CA GLN A 32 5.77 0.30 5.92
C GLN A 32 6.55 -0.18 4.68
N TYR A 33 7.22 0.73 3.97
CA TYR A 33 8.07 0.37 2.84
C TYR A 33 9.22 -0.56 3.26
N GLY A 34 9.93 -0.21 4.33
CA GLY A 34 11.02 -1.04 4.85
C GLY A 34 10.56 -2.42 5.31
N TRP A 35 9.38 -2.51 5.90
CA TRP A 35 8.79 -3.79 6.32
C TRP A 35 8.45 -4.70 5.15
N ILE A 36 7.81 -4.18 4.09
CA ILE A 36 7.54 -4.92 2.85
C ILE A 36 8.85 -5.38 2.21
N LYS A 37 9.79 -4.44 2.07
CA LYS A 37 11.09 -4.67 1.45
C LYS A 37 11.86 -5.81 2.12
N ASP A 38 11.89 -5.84 3.45
CA ASP A 38 12.63 -6.86 4.19
C ASP A 38 11.96 -8.24 4.15
N VAL A 39 10.63 -8.30 4.06
CA VAL A 39 9.91 -9.59 3.95
C VAL A 39 10.06 -10.19 2.55
N TYR A 40 9.88 -9.38 1.51
CA TYR A 40 10.08 -9.83 0.13
C TYR A 40 11.54 -10.07 -0.21
N ASP A 41 12.46 -9.27 0.34
CA ASP A 41 13.91 -9.48 0.22
C ASP A 41 14.37 -9.63 -1.23
N HIS A 42 13.75 -8.86 -2.13
CA HIS A 42 14.13 -8.82 -3.53
C HIS A 42 15.49 -8.15 -3.69
N PRO A 43 16.49 -8.79 -4.33
CA PRO A 43 17.85 -8.25 -4.42
C PRO A 43 17.94 -6.90 -5.14
N ASN A 44 16.98 -6.61 -6.03
CA ASN A 44 16.90 -5.37 -6.81
C ASN A 44 15.59 -4.60 -6.57
N PHE A 45 14.91 -4.82 -5.44
CA PHE A 45 13.61 -4.19 -5.12
C PHE A 45 12.48 -4.49 -6.13
N LEU A 46 12.67 -5.52 -6.96
CA LEU A 46 11.77 -5.98 -8.01
C LEU A 46 11.70 -7.51 -8.00
N PRO A 47 10.54 -8.09 -8.35
CA PRO A 47 10.40 -9.51 -8.63
C PRO A 47 11.38 -9.98 -9.71
N GLU A 48 11.93 -11.19 -9.57
CA GLU A 48 12.87 -11.78 -10.53
C GLU A 48 12.26 -11.96 -11.94
N SER A 49 10.93 -11.99 -12.05
CA SER A 49 10.21 -12.03 -13.34
C SER A 49 10.35 -10.74 -14.16
N ILE A 50 10.78 -9.63 -13.55
CA ILE A 50 11.01 -8.37 -14.26
C ILE A 50 12.47 -8.31 -14.68
N GLU A 51 12.71 -8.44 -15.98
CA GLU A 51 14.05 -8.32 -16.57
C GLU A 51 14.54 -6.86 -16.54
N LEU A 52 15.05 -6.42 -15.39
CA LEU A 52 15.43 -5.02 -15.16
C LEU A 52 16.34 -4.46 -16.26
N ALA A 53 17.27 -5.25 -16.78
CA ALA A 53 18.18 -4.85 -17.86
C ALA A 53 17.46 -4.38 -19.15
N LYS A 54 16.21 -4.80 -19.39
CA LYS A 54 15.38 -4.40 -20.53
C LYS A 54 14.45 -3.21 -20.24
N VAL A 55 14.41 -2.75 -18.99
CA VAL A 55 13.51 -1.68 -18.51
C VAL A 55 14.25 -0.35 -18.51
N ASN A 56 13.91 0.57 -19.42
CA ASN A 56 14.56 1.87 -19.54
C ASN A 56 13.66 3.03 -19.12
N ARG A 57 12.33 2.90 -19.25
CA ARG A 57 11.37 3.94 -18.90
C ARG A 57 10.38 3.43 -17.86
N ILE A 58 10.44 4.06 -16.69
CA ILE A 58 9.79 3.59 -15.46
C ILE A 58 8.88 4.70 -14.92
N ILE A 59 7.70 4.34 -14.43
CA ILE A 59 6.86 5.24 -13.66
C ILE A 59 6.38 4.60 -12.36
N ASP A 60 6.56 5.32 -11.26
CA ASP A 60 5.98 5.01 -9.95
C ASP A 60 4.72 5.87 -9.73
N VAL A 61 3.55 5.24 -9.74
CA VAL A 61 2.25 5.91 -9.63
C VAL A 61 1.72 5.80 -8.21
N ALA A 62 1.23 6.93 -7.68
CA ALA A 62 0.90 7.10 -6.26
C ALA A 62 2.12 6.84 -5.37
N CYS A 63 3.23 7.48 -5.71
CA CYS A 63 4.54 7.19 -5.14
C CYS A 63 4.68 7.52 -3.65
N GLY A 64 3.73 8.26 -3.04
CA GLY A 64 3.71 8.55 -1.62
C GLY A 64 4.91 9.38 -1.16
N THR A 65 5.85 8.78 -0.44
CA THR A 65 7.14 9.40 -0.07
C THR A 65 8.23 9.21 -1.12
N GLY A 66 7.97 8.42 -2.16
CA GLY A 66 8.93 8.10 -3.22
C GLY A 66 10.04 7.15 -2.79
N GLU A 67 9.87 6.37 -1.72
CA GLU A 67 10.94 5.48 -1.23
C GLU A 67 11.28 4.38 -2.23
N TRP A 68 10.28 3.77 -2.88
CA TRP A 68 10.50 2.73 -3.87
C TRP A 68 11.29 3.24 -5.07
N VAL A 69 10.84 4.36 -5.67
CA VAL A 69 11.53 4.95 -6.83
C VAL A 69 12.92 5.48 -6.46
N ARG A 70 13.12 5.96 -5.22
CA ARG A 70 14.45 6.34 -4.71
C ARG A 70 15.40 5.15 -4.69
N ASP A 71 14.98 4.03 -4.12
CA ASP A 71 15.81 2.83 -4.00
C ASP A 71 16.12 2.23 -5.38
N LEU A 72 15.12 2.20 -6.27
CA LEU A 72 15.31 1.78 -7.66
C LEU A 72 16.32 2.67 -8.40
N ALA A 73 16.20 4.01 -8.30
CA ALA A 73 17.09 4.96 -8.98
C ALA A 73 18.53 4.93 -8.45
N ARG A 74 18.74 4.44 -7.23
CA ARG A 74 20.07 4.25 -6.63
C ARG A 74 20.77 2.97 -7.09
N LEU A 75 20.05 2.00 -7.66
CA LEU A 75 20.64 0.74 -8.09
C LEU A 75 21.78 1.00 -9.09
N PRO A 76 22.97 0.41 -8.89
CA PRO A 76 24.10 0.59 -9.81
C PRO A 76 23.74 0.22 -11.25
N CYS A 77 22.96 -0.87 -11.43
CA CYS A 77 22.50 -1.33 -12.74
C CYS A 77 21.48 -0.39 -13.40
N ILE A 78 20.92 0.60 -12.70
CA ILE A 78 20.11 1.69 -13.25
C ILE A 78 20.97 2.94 -13.45
N ARG A 79 21.69 3.34 -12.40
CA ARG A 79 22.46 4.59 -12.35
C ARG A 79 23.67 4.61 -13.29
N GLN A 80 24.29 3.46 -13.55
CA GLN A 80 25.53 3.35 -14.33
C GLN A 80 25.30 2.81 -15.74
N ARG A 81 24.06 2.82 -16.24
CA ARG A 81 23.77 2.38 -17.60
C ARG A 81 24.39 3.32 -18.62
N PHE A 82 24.81 2.74 -19.75
CA PHE A 82 25.26 3.50 -20.91
C PHE A 82 24.15 4.42 -21.45
N THR A 83 22.93 3.89 -21.53
CA THR A 83 21.72 4.68 -21.80
C THR A 83 21.01 4.94 -20.47
N PRO A 84 20.95 6.19 -19.98
CA PRO A 84 20.28 6.52 -18.72
C PRO A 84 18.81 6.10 -18.75
N ALA A 85 18.34 5.49 -17.66
CA ALA A 85 16.92 5.20 -17.49
C ALA A 85 16.13 6.51 -17.31
N GLU A 86 14.95 6.60 -17.92
CA GLU A 86 14.00 7.66 -17.66
C GLU A 86 13.05 7.25 -16.54
N ILE A 87 13.18 7.90 -15.39
CA ILE A 87 12.42 7.56 -14.19
C ILE A 87 11.43 8.68 -13.89
N TYR A 88 10.15 8.31 -13.81
CA TYR A 88 9.05 9.20 -13.49
C TYR A 88 8.41 8.76 -12.17
N ALA A 89 7.86 9.70 -11.43
CA ALA A 89 7.04 9.40 -10.27
C ALA A 89 5.94 10.44 -10.12
N CYS A 90 4.75 9.99 -9.73
CA CYS A 90 3.61 10.89 -9.59
C CYS A 90 2.72 10.54 -8.41
N ASP A 91 2.07 11.56 -7.88
CA ASP A 91 1.11 11.44 -6.79
C ASP A 91 0.04 12.53 -6.92
N LEU A 92 -1.11 12.33 -6.26
CA LEU A 92 -2.16 13.33 -6.11
C LEU A 92 -1.71 14.47 -5.19
N SER A 93 -0.75 14.22 -4.30
CA SER A 93 -0.16 15.23 -3.42
C SER A 93 1.33 15.04 -3.26
N PHE A 94 2.07 16.14 -3.33
CA PHE A 94 3.51 16.14 -3.03
C PHE A 94 3.84 16.35 -1.56
N ASN A 95 2.83 16.40 -0.69
CA ASN A 95 3.04 16.56 0.74
C ASN A 95 4.05 15.53 1.27
N SER A 96 3.80 14.23 1.07
CA SER A 96 4.67 13.15 1.55
C SER A 96 6.03 13.08 0.83
N VAL A 97 6.11 13.47 -0.45
CA VAL A 97 7.36 13.51 -1.23
C VAL A 97 8.29 14.65 -0.81
N GLN A 98 7.81 15.70 -0.13
CA GLN A 98 8.63 16.86 0.23
C GLN A 98 9.92 16.50 0.96
N LEU A 99 9.92 15.44 1.77
CA LEU A 99 11.09 15.00 2.53
C LEU A 99 12.17 14.34 1.66
N THR A 100 11.79 13.73 0.53
CA THR A 100 12.70 13.02 -0.39
C THR A 100 12.96 13.79 -1.68
N LYS A 101 12.19 14.85 -1.97
CA LYS A 101 12.22 15.58 -3.24
C LYS A 101 13.62 16.00 -3.69
N ARG A 102 14.41 16.62 -2.82
CA ARG A 102 15.77 17.07 -3.19
C ARG A 102 16.64 15.91 -3.66
N GLU A 103 16.48 14.76 -3.03
CA GLU A 103 17.24 13.58 -3.38
C GLU A 103 16.75 12.97 -4.69
N LEU A 104 15.44 12.86 -4.87
CA LEU A 104 14.83 12.40 -6.12
C LEU A 104 15.23 13.28 -7.31
N ASP A 105 15.28 14.61 -7.13
CA ASP A 105 15.77 15.54 -8.14
C ASP A 105 17.27 15.26 -8.46
N SER A 106 18.11 14.98 -7.46
CA SER A 106 19.53 14.62 -7.66
C SER A 106 19.74 13.25 -8.33
N LEU A 107 18.74 12.38 -8.24
CA LEU A 107 18.69 11.08 -8.91
C LEU A 107 18.10 11.17 -10.32
N GLY A 108 17.66 12.35 -10.76
CA GLY A 108 17.07 12.56 -12.09
C GLY A 108 15.62 12.05 -12.21
N VAL A 109 14.93 11.83 -11.09
CA VAL A 109 13.52 11.40 -11.08
C VAL A 109 12.61 12.56 -11.44
N LYS A 110 11.78 12.38 -12.49
CA LYS A 110 10.82 13.37 -12.98
C LYS A 110 9.52 13.29 -12.18
N LEU A 111 9.40 14.14 -11.17
CA LEU A 111 8.21 14.24 -10.32
C LEU A 111 7.13 15.12 -10.96
N PHE A 112 5.89 14.62 -11.05
CA PHE A 112 4.74 15.41 -11.52
C PHE A 112 3.43 15.05 -10.79
N HIS A 113 2.49 15.99 -10.73
CA HIS A 113 1.21 15.77 -10.08
C HIS A 113 0.27 15.01 -11.01
N GLN A 114 -0.36 13.94 -10.54
CA GLN A 114 -1.32 13.17 -11.32
C GLN A 114 -2.38 12.53 -10.41
N ASP A 115 -3.64 12.67 -10.80
CA ASP A 115 -4.73 11.83 -10.30
C ASP A 115 -4.80 10.57 -11.18
N MET A 116 -4.43 9.41 -10.63
CA MET A 116 -4.42 8.13 -11.36
C MET A 116 -5.81 7.68 -11.82
N THR A 117 -6.89 8.22 -11.25
CA THR A 117 -8.27 7.96 -11.70
C THR A 117 -8.62 8.72 -12.97
N LYS A 118 -7.79 9.69 -13.38
CA LYS A 118 -7.91 10.43 -14.64
C LYS A 118 -6.94 9.88 -15.69
N PRO A 119 -7.26 10.03 -16.99
CA PRO A 119 -6.32 9.72 -18.05
C PRO A 119 -4.99 10.44 -17.85
N PHE A 120 -3.89 9.74 -18.11
CA PHE A 120 -2.57 10.32 -18.19
C PHE A 120 -2.41 11.12 -19.50
N PRO A 121 -1.41 12.01 -19.60
CA PRO A 121 -1.11 12.72 -20.85
C PRO A 121 -0.88 11.76 -22.01
N ALA A 122 -1.39 12.10 -23.21
CA ALA A 122 -1.39 11.18 -24.35
C ALA A 122 0.02 10.80 -24.81
N GLU A 123 0.99 11.68 -24.63
CA GLU A 123 2.42 11.49 -24.91
C GLU A 123 3.09 10.44 -24.00
N MET A 124 2.44 10.05 -22.90
CA MET A 124 2.90 9.00 -22.00
C MET A 124 2.37 7.62 -22.38
N HIS A 125 1.34 7.53 -23.23
CA HIS A 125 0.75 6.27 -23.61
C HIS A 125 1.70 5.40 -24.43
N SER A 126 1.72 4.10 -24.13
CA SER A 126 2.56 3.10 -24.80
C SER A 126 4.06 3.44 -24.79
N THR A 127 4.55 4.07 -23.72
CA THR A 127 5.96 4.49 -23.60
C THR A 127 6.72 3.81 -22.47
N PHE A 128 6.04 3.24 -21.48
CA PHE A 128 6.68 2.70 -20.27
C PHE A 128 6.97 1.21 -20.38
N ASP A 129 8.20 0.85 -19.99
CA ASP A 129 8.65 -0.53 -19.81
C ASP A 129 8.16 -1.11 -18.49
N LEU A 130 8.03 -0.27 -17.46
CA LEU A 130 7.58 -0.63 -16.12
C LEU A 130 6.68 0.45 -15.55
N VAL A 131 5.47 0.04 -15.16
CA VAL A 131 4.52 0.85 -14.40
C VAL A 131 4.37 0.18 -13.02
N HIS A 132 4.79 0.88 -11.98
CA HIS A 132 4.64 0.45 -10.60
C HIS A 132 3.55 1.25 -9.90
N ALA A 133 2.78 0.59 -9.03
CA ALA A 133 1.92 1.24 -8.05
C ALA A 133 1.79 0.35 -6.81
N SER A 134 1.64 0.94 -5.63
CA SER A 134 1.55 0.17 -4.40
C SER A 134 0.61 0.77 -3.35
N ILE A 135 0.02 -0.12 -2.54
CA ILE A 135 -0.72 0.18 -1.31
C ILE A 135 -1.90 1.13 -1.54
N LEU A 136 -2.75 0.79 -2.50
CA LEU A 136 -3.97 1.48 -2.88
C LEU A 136 -5.24 0.85 -2.26
N ALA A 137 -5.09 -0.22 -1.48
CA ALA A 137 -6.19 -0.97 -0.83
C ALA A 137 -7.18 -0.12 -0.01
N TYR A 138 -6.75 1.05 0.47
CA TYR A 138 -7.57 1.99 1.26
C TYR A 138 -7.89 3.29 0.51
N CYS A 139 -7.76 3.26 -0.82
CA CYS A 139 -7.98 4.39 -1.72
C CYS A 139 -9.05 4.10 -2.78
N LEU A 140 -9.25 2.83 -3.15
CA LEU A 140 -10.01 2.44 -4.33
C LEU A 140 -11.15 1.47 -4.02
N THR A 141 -12.34 1.82 -4.49
CA THR A 141 -13.46 0.90 -4.65
C THR A 141 -13.19 -0.08 -5.79
N GLN A 142 -14.05 -1.08 -5.97
CA GLN A 142 -13.95 -2.01 -7.11
C GLN A 142 -13.94 -1.29 -8.47
N GLU A 143 -14.81 -0.30 -8.65
CA GLU A 143 -14.84 0.50 -9.88
C GLU A 143 -13.61 1.41 -9.99
N GLY A 144 -13.12 1.94 -8.87
CA GLY A 144 -11.87 2.69 -8.82
C GLY A 144 -10.68 1.87 -9.33
N TRP A 145 -10.56 0.62 -8.89
CA TRP A 145 -9.56 -0.32 -9.38
C TRP A 145 -9.65 -0.54 -10.89
N LYS A 146 -10.84 -0.79 -11.43
CA LYS A 146 -11.02 -0.95 -12.89
C LYS A 146 -10.56 0.28 -13.67
N VAL A 147 -10.94 1.48 -13.21
CA VAL A 147 -10.54 2.75 -13.85
C VAL A 147 -9.03 2.94 -13.81
N VAL A 148 -8.42 2.77 -12.64
CA VAL A 148 -6.98 2.95 -12.44
C VAL A 148 -6.20 1.95 -13.28
N LEU A 149 -6.51 0.65 -13.21
CA LEU A 149 -5.81 -0.38 -13.97
C LEU A 149 -5.88 -0.13 -15.49
N ASN A 150 -7.03 0.34 -16.00
CA ASN A 150 -7.17 0.73 -17.40
C ASN A 150 -6.35 1.98 -17.77
N ASN A 151 -6.20 2.95 -16.87
CA ASN A 151 -5.32 4.10 -17.10
C ASN A 151 -3.84 3.68 -17.10
N LEU A 152 -3.45 2.84 -16.15
CA LEU A 152 -2.08 2.32 -16.05
C LEU A 152 -1.70 1.43 -17.24
N SER A 153 -2.61 0.60 -17.74
CA SER A 153 -2.36 -0.27 -18.90
C SER A 153 -2.13 0.49 -20.21
N LYS A 154 -2.68 1.71 -20.32
CA LYS A 154 -2.42 2.62 -21.46
C LYS A 154 -1.00 3.17 -21.45
N LEU A 155 -0.34 3.28 -20.30
CA LEU A 155 1.05 3.74 -20.20
C LEU A 155 2.04 2.71 -20.74
N LEU A 156 1.72 1.42 -20.57
CA LEU A 156 2.57 0.32 -20.98
C LEU A 156 2.69 0.21 -22.49
N ARG A 157 3.92 0.09 -22.99
CA ARG A 157 4.17 -0.42 -24.34
C ARG A 157 3.92 -1.94 -24.42
N PRO A 158 3.79 -2.53 -25.61
CA PRO A 158 3.86 -3.99 -25.77
C PRO A 158 5.15 -4.56 -25.15
N GLY A 159 5.02 -5.62 -24.38
CA GLY A 159 6.07 -6.23 -23.56
C GLY A 159 6.44 -5.48 -22.28
N GLY A 160 5.71 -4.41 -21.93
CA GLY A 160 5.91 -3.66 -20.67
C GLY A 160 5.26 -4.36 -19.47
N TYR A 161 5.82 -4.15 -18.28
CA TYR A 161 5.37 -4.76 -17.04
C TYR A 161 4.54 -3.81 -16.18
N MET A 162 3.40 -4.28 -15.69
CA MET A 162 2.69 -3.70 -14.55
C MET A 162 3.11 -4.43 -13.28
N PHE A 163 3.66 -3.70 -12.31
CA PHE A 163 4.07 -4.25 -11.02
C PHE A 163 3.22 -3.63 -9.90
N LEU A 164 2.39 -4.44 -9.25
CA LEU A 164 1.51 -4.01 -8.17
C LEU A 164 1.86 -4.70 -6.86
N MET A 165 1.82 -3.93 -5.78
CA MET A 165 2.05 -4.38 -4.41
C MET A 165 0.90 -3.95 -3.52
N GLU A 166 0.24 -4.88 -2.83
CA GLU A 166 -0.95 -4.55 -2.03
C GLU A 166 -1.01 -5.30 -0.70
N PHE A 167 -1.84 -4.79 0.21
CA PHE A 167 -2.23 -5.48 1.44
C PHE A 167 -3.69 -5.94 1.38
N ASP A 168 -3.99 -7.01 2.10
CA ASP A 168 -5.35 -7.31 2.47
C ASP A 168 -5.77 -6.49 3.68
N ASN A 169 -7.02 -6.03 3.69
CA ASN A 169 -7.56 -5.11 4.69
C ASN A 169 -7.94 -5.79 6.01
N SER A 170 -7.11 -6.68 6.52
CA SER A 170 -7.31 -7.37 7.80
C SER A 170 -5.97 -7.70 8.45
N PHE A 171 -6.01 -8.06 9.72
CA PHE A 171 -4.93 -8.76 10.41
C PHE A 171 -5.37 -10.19 10.73
N ALA A 172 -4.43 -11.12 10.62
CA ALA A 172 -4.56 -12.46 11.16
C ALA A 172 -3.79 -12.59 12.48
N PHE A 173 -4.31 -13.46 13.33
CA PHE A 173 -3.74 -13.80 14.63
C PHE A 173 -3.74 -15.32 14.77
N PRO A 174 -2.93 -15.91 15.68
CA PRO A 174 -2.99 -17.35 15.92
C PRO A 174 -4.39 -17.87 16.29
N THR A 175 -5.20 -17.04 16.95
CA THR A 175 -6.60 -17.34 17.33
C THR A 175 -7.62 -16.98 16.25
N LEU A 176 -7.21 -16.26 15.21
CA LEU A 176 -8.03 -15.80 14.11
C LEU A 176 -7.20 -15.81 12.80
N PRO A 177 -6.84 -17.00 12.30
CA PRO A 177 -5.90 -17.14 11.18
C PRO A 177 -6.57 -16.84 9.84
N TYR A 178 -5.75 -16.53 8.84
CA TYR A 178 -6.20 -16.45 7.46
C TYR A 178 -6.61 -17.81 6.89
N PRO A 179 -7.49 -17.82 5.88
CA PRO A 179 -7.65 -18.99 5.03
C PRO A 179 -6.34 -19.26 4.25
N PRO A 180 -6.19 -20.47 3.69
CA PRO A 180 -5.07 -20.79 2.80
C PRO A 180 -4.93 -19.75 1.68
N VAL A 181 -3.70 -19.57 1.18
CA VAL A 181 -3.44 -18.65 0.05
C VAL A 181 -4.35 -18.98 -1.14
N GLY A 182 -4.82 -17.94 -1.83
CA GLY A 182 -5.74 -18.04 -2.96
C GLY A 182 -7.21 -18.21 -2.57
N HIS A 183 -7.54 -18.36 -1.29
CA HIS A 183 -8.92 -18.43 -0.82
C HIS A 183 -9.40 -17.06 -0.32
N PRO A 184 -10.66 -16.68 -0.60
CA PRO A 184 -11.21 -15.43 -0.11
C PRO A 184 -11.27 -15.34 1.42
N HIS A 185 -11.01 -14.14 1.94
CA HIS A 185 -11.22 -13.83 3.35
C HIS A 185 -12.70 -13.76 3.70
N ASP A 186 -13.08 -14.28 4.86
CA ASP A 186 -14.37 -13.96 5.48
C ASP A 186 -14.21 -12.72 6.36
N PHE A 187 -14.24 -11.53 5.75
CA PHE A 187 -14.05 -10.27 6.48
C PHE A 187 -15.08 -10.07 7.60
N LYS A 188 -16.30 -10.59 7.44
CA LYS A 188 -17.31 -10.55 8.51
C LYS A 188 -16.85 -11.37 9.71
N ARG A 189 -16.38 -12.59 9.50
CA ARG A 189 -15.76 -13.40 10.56
C ARG A 189 -14.55 -12.71 11.17
N MET A 190 -13.72 -12.04 10.38
CA MET A 190 -12.55 -11.33 10.91
C MET A 190 -12.92 -10.19 11.85
N MET A 191 -14.08 -9.55 11.66
CA MET A 191 -14.54 -8.39 12.45
C MET A 191 -15.50 -8.74 13.59
N VAL A 192 -16.34 -9.77 13.43
CA VAL A 192 -17.44 -10.05 14.35
C VAL A 192 -17.03 -11.08 15.41
N GLY A 193 -16.76 -10.60 16.62
CA GLY A 193 -16.46 -11.43 17.78
C GLY A 193 -16.04 -10.59 18.99
N ASN A 194 -15.81 -11.24 20.13
CA ASN A 194 -15.50 -10.57 21.40
C ASN A 194 -14.01 -10.57 21.77
N SER A 195 -13.14 -11.14 20.94
CA SER A 195 -11.70 -11.11 21.20
C SER A 195 -11.08 -9.78 20.75
N THR A 196 -9.92 -9.43 21.29
CA THR A 196 -9.18 -8.22 20.87
C THR A 196 -8.82 -8.28 19.38
N ALA A 197 -8.58 -9.48 18.82
CA ALA A 197 -8.30 -9.66 17.39
C ALA A 197 -9.47 -9.19 16.50
N HIS A 198 -10.71 -9.55 16.88
CA HIS A 198 -11.91 -9.08 16.18
C HIS A 198 -12.09 -7.58 16.33
N MET A 199 -11.84 -7.04 17.53
CA MET A 199 -11.88 -5.61 17.80
C MET A 199 -10.89 -4.82 16.94
N ILE A 200 -9.64 -5.28 16.81
CA ILE A 200 -8.64 -4.67 15.93
C ILE A 200 -9.15 -4.64 14.47
N ASN A 201 -9.66 -5.77 13.97
CA ASN A 201 -10.19 -5.86 12.62
C ASN A 201 -11.48 -5.05 12.41
N SER A 202 -12.31 -4.86 13.45
CA SER A 202 -13.49 -3.99 13.37
C SER A 202 -13.12 -2.53 13.06
N ILE A 203 -11.88 -2.12 13.35
CA ILE A 203 -11.33 -0.82 12.95
C ILE A 203 -10.65 -0.93 11.58
N TYR A 204 -9.67 -1.82 11.46
CA TYR A 204 -8.82 -1.93 10.26
C TYR A 204 -9.61 -2.37 9.01
N THR A 205 -10.39 -3.44 9.11
CA THR A 205 -11.29 -3.92 8.05
C THR A 205 -12.57 -3.09 7.97
N GLY A 206 -13.06 -2.60 9.11
CA GLY A 206 -14.32 -1.86 9.19
C GLY A 206 -14.32 -0.59 8.35
N ILE A 207 -13.22 0.18 8.35
CA ILE A 207 -13.14 1.40 7.52
C ILE A 207 -13.28 1.08 6.02
N SER A 208 -12.71 -0.04 5.56
CA SER A 208 -12.80 -0.48 4.16
C SER A 208 -14.24 -0.85 3.81
N THR A 209 -14.92 -1.56 4.73
CA THR A 209 -16.32 -1.95 4.55
C THR A 209 -17.25 -0.72 4.54
N GLN A 210 -17.03 0.24 5.45
CA GLN A 210 -17.81 1.48 5.53
C GLN A 210 -17.64 2.37 4.29
N ARG A 211 -16.43 2.38 3.70
CA ARG A 211 -16.13 3.21 2.51
C ARG A 211 -16.28 2.47 1.18
N GLY A 212 -16.57 1.17 1.19
CA GLY A 212 -16.71 0.36 -0.02
C GLY A 212 -15.40 0.10 -0.75
N PHE A 213 -14.26 0.14 -0.06
CA PHE A 213 -12.97 -0.21 -0.65
C PHE A 213 -12.90 -1.70 -0.94
N LEU A 214 -12.20 -2.03 -2.03
CA LEU A 214 -12.04 -3.43 -2.44
C LEU A 214 -11.05 -4.13 -1.51
N GLY A 215 -11.55 -5.05 -0.68
CA GLY A 215 -10.70 -5.92 0.12
C GLY A 215 -10.27 -7.20 -0.60
N GLY A 216 -9.21 -7.84 -0.11
CA GLY A 216 -8.79 -9.16 -0.61
C GLY A 216 -7.98 -9.11 -1.90
N LEU A 217 -7.15 -8.08 -2.05
CA LEU A 217 -6.36 -7.86 -3.26
C LEU A 217 -5.38 -9.00 -3.54
N SER A 218 -5.00 -9.79 -2.51
CA SER A 218 -4.16 -10.98 -2.69
C SER A 218 -4.77 -12.06 -3.59
N TYR A 219 -6.09 -12.08 -3.77
CA TYR A 219 -6.78 -13.01 -4.69
C TYR A 219 -7.62 -12.29 -5.75
N GLN A 220 -7.88 -10.98 -5.60
CA GLN A 220 -8.66 -10.21 -6.59
C GLN A 220 -7.82 -9.54 -7.68
N LEU A 221 -6.53 -9.25 -7.46
CA LEU A 221 -5.71 -8.54 -8.45
C LEU A 221 -5.47 -9.36 -9.73
N GLY A 222 -5.21 -10.66 -9.63
CA GLY A 222 -4.98 -11.53 -10.79
C GLY A 222 -6.13 -11.48 -11.81
N PRO A 223 -7.38 -11.74 -11.40
CA PRO A 223 -8.55 -11.60 -12.27
C PRO A 223 -8.72 -10.18 -12.83
N LEU A 224 -8.47 -9.13 -12.04
CA LEU A 224 -8.58 -7.75 -12.50
C LEU A 224 -7.55 -7.42 -13.59
N LEU A 225 -6.29 -7.83 -13.40
CA LEU A 225 -5.21 -7.65 -14.39
C LEU A 225 -5.49 -8.44 -15.68
N THR A 226 -5.97 -9.68 -15.55
CA THR A 226 -6.34 -10.49 -16.73
C THR A 226 -7.50 -9.86 -17.50
N SER A 227 -8.47 -9.25 -16.79
CA SER A 227 -9.63 -8.62 -17.42
C SER A 227 -9.30 -7.40 -18.29
N ILE A 228 -8.14 -6.76 -18.06
CA ILE A 228 -7.63 -5.65 -18.87
C ILE A 228 -6.61 -6.11 -19.93
N GLY A 229 -6.49 -7.44 -20.15
CA GLY A 229 -5.66 -8.02 -21.19
C GLY A 229 -4.17 -8.10 -20.85
N LEU A 230 -3.79 -8.15 -19.58
CA LEU A 230 -2.42 -8.41 -19.16
C LEU A 230 -2.21 -9.91 -18.88
N ASP A 231 -1.08 -10.43 -19.34
CA ASP A 231 -0.64 -11.77 -19.00
C ASP A 231 0.04 -11.77 -17.64
N ILE A 232 -0.43 -12.59 -16.70
CA ILE A 232 0.22 -12.71 -15.39
C ILE A 232 1.53 -13.50 -15.56
N VAL A 233 2.66 -12.84 -15.36
CA VAL A 233 3.99 -13.46 -15.45
C VAL A 233 4.55 -13.85 -14.08
N SER A 234 4.08 -13.22 -13.01
CA SER A 234 4.40 -13.60 -11.63
C SER A 234 3.33 -13.12 -10.65
N SER A 235 3.14 -13.88 -9.59
CA SER A 235 2.36 -13.48 -8.42
C SER A 235 2.93 -14.13 -7.18
N LEU A 236 3.07 -13.37 -6.10
CA LEU A 236 3.53 -13.92 -4.82
C LEU A 236 2.77 -13.28 -3.67
N VAL A 237 2.24 -14.13 -2.79
CA VAL A 237 1.50 -13.74 -1.60
C VAL A 237 2.32 -14.14 -0.38
N VAL A 238 2.59 -13.19 0.51
CA VAL A 238 3.33 -13.42 1.75
C VAL A 238 2.60 -12.79 2.92
N ASP A 239 2.81 -13.33 4.12
CA ASP A 239 2.25 -12.77 5.34
C ASP A 239 3.37 -12.02 6.08
N LEU A 240 3.17 -10.71 6.31
CA LEU A 240 4.11 -9.84 7.00
C LEU A 240 3.93 -9.98 8.52
N PRO A 241 4.97 -10.42 9.26
CA PRO A 241 4.90 -10.58 10.70
C PRO A 241 5.14 -9.25 11.43
N MET A 242 4.50 -9.10 12.59
CA MET A 242 4.82 -8.08 13.58
C MET A 242 4.84 -8.67 14.99
N GLY A 243 5.42 -7.94 15.93
CA GLY A 243 5.56 -8.41 17.32
C GLY A 243 6.39 -9.71 17.40
N ASN A 244 6.07 -10.56 18.36
CA ASN A 244 6.85 -11.76 18.64
C ASN A 244 6.95 -12.74 17.44
N LEU A 245 6.02 -12.70 16.49
CA LEU A 245 6.08 -13.55 15.29
C LEU A 245 7.30 -13.25 14.40
N CYS A 246 7.86 -12.04 14.47
CA CYS A 246 9.09 -11.69 13.75
C CYS A 246 10.29 -12.55 14.14
N SER A 247 10.31 -13.13 15.35
CA SER A 247 11.40 -14.00 15.81
C SER A 247 11.41 -15.38 15.13
N SER A 248 10.22 -15.88 14.78
CA SER A 248 10.00 -17.19 14.15
C SER A 248 9.87 -17.13 12.64
N THR A 249 9.46 -15.98 12.07
CA THR A 249 9.30 -15.81 10.63
C THR A 249 10.63 -15.40 9.97
N ARG A 250 10.78 -15.73 8.69
CA ARG A 250 11.93 -15.35 7.86
C ARG A 250 11.46 -14.62 6.62
N SER A 251 12.33 -13.81 6.03
CA SER A 251 12.11 -13.27 4.68
C SER A 251 12.03 -14.40 3.65
N LEU A 252 11.62 -14.07 2.43
CA LEU A 252 11.61 -15.02 1.31
C LEU A 252 12.98 -15.67 1.04
N ARG A 253 14.08 -14.98 1.36
CA ARG A 253 15.44 -15.49 1.19
C ARG A 253 16.09 -15.93 2.51
N GLY A 254 15.30 -16.07 3.57
CA GLY A 254 15.73 -16.65 4.83
C GLY A 254 16.34 -15.66 5.84
N ALA A 255 16.29 -14.35 5.59
CA ALA A 255 16.76 -13.35 6.54
C ALA A 255 15.89 -13.29 7.79
N ASN A 256 16.50 -12.90 8.92
CA ASN A 256 15.79 -12.69 10.18
C ASN A 256 15.01 -11.35 10.14
N LEU A 257 13.82 -11.31 10.76
CA LEU A 257 12.92 -10.15 10.74
C LEU A 257 12.72 -9.50 12.12
N CYS A 258 13.50 -9.86 13.14
CA CYS A 258 13.35 -9.37 14.52
C CYS A 258 13.38 -7.83 14.60
N HIS A 259 14.18 -7.16 13.77
CA HIS A 259 14.26 -5.69 13.73
C HIS A 259 12.97 -5.03 13.21
N GLN A 260 12.07 -5.79 12.60
CA GLN A 260 10.74 -5.33 12.16
C GLN A 260 9.66 -5.52 13.23
N SER A 261 9.92 -6.25 14.32
CA SER A 261 8.94 -6.56 15.38
C SER A 261 8.20 -5.32 15.86
N GLU A 262 8.96 -4.33 16.32
CA GLU A 262 8.43 -3.08 16.87
C GLU A 262 7.86 -2.16 15.80
N LYS A 263 8.51 -2.13 14.63
CA LYS A 263 8.15 -1.27 13.51
C LYS A 263 6.78 -1.63 12.93
N GLY A 264 6.50 -2.93 12.74
CA GLY A 264 5.19 -3.39 12.26
C GLY A 264 4.07 -3.05 13.25
N VAL A 265 4.34 -3.14 14.56
CA VAL A 265 3.39 -2.72 15.60
C VAL A 265 3.18 -1.20 15.57
N GLU A 266 4.24 -0.41 15.41
CA GLU A 266 4.17 1.04 15.30
C GLU A 266 3.32 1.50 14.11
N ASP A 267 3.56 0.95 12.90
CA ASP A 267 2.74 1.24 11.71
C ASP A 267 1.27 0.88 11.94
N ALA A 268 1.00 -0.33 12.44
CA ALA A 268 -0.36 -0.79 12.72
C ALA A 268 -1.07 0.11 13.73
N MET A 269 -0.40 0.53 14.80
CA MET A 269 -0.97 1.40 15.83
C MET A 269 -1.26 2.82 15.31
N LEU A 270 -0.38 3.38 14.48
CA LEU A 270 -0.64 4.67 13.82
C LEU A 270 -1.89 4.59 12.93
N VAL A 271 -2.03 3.53 12.15
CA VAL A 271 -3.20 3.31 11.29
C VAL A 271 -4.47 3.14 12.13
N LEU A 272 -4.43 2.30 13.17
CA LEU A 272 -5.58 2.04 14.05
C LEU A 272 -6.01 3.30 14.83
N ASP A 273 -5.07 4.10 15.31
CA ASP A 273 -5.36 5.39 15.95
C ASP A 273 -6.09 6.33 14.97
N CYS A 274 -5.56 6.47 13.75
CA CYS A 274 -6.15 7.34 12.75
C CYS A 274 -7.55 6.89 12.31
N TYR A 275 -7.74 5.59 12.03
CA TYR A 275 -9.03 5.04 11.64
C TYR A 275 -10.05 5.13 12.75
N SER A 276 -9.70 4.72 13.98
CA SER A 276 -10.63 4.79 15.11
C SER A 276 -11.05 6.24 15.40
N LYS A 277 -10.13 7.19 15.31
CA LYS A 277 -10.46 8.62 15.44
C LYS A 277 -11.41 9.10 14.35
N ALA A 278 -11.13 8.78 13.08
CA ALA A 278 -11.99 9.15 11.96
C ALA A 278 -13.40 8.53 12.04
N MET A 279 -13.51 7.30 12.57
CA MET A 279 -14.80 6.65 12.84
C MET A 279 -15.52 7.34 14.02
N MET A 280 -14.80 7.71 15.08
CA MET A 280 -15.38 8.39 16.24
C MET A 280 -15.92 9.78 15.90
N GLU A 281 -15.18 10.56 15.13
CA GLU A 281 -15.62 11.88 14.63
C GLU A 281 -16.89 11.81 13.76
N ARG A 282 -17.17 10.65 13.16
CA ARG A 282 -18.39 10.37 12.37
C ARG A 282 -19.52 9.73 13.18
N GLY A 283 -19.29 9.45 14.46
CA GLY A 283 -20.24 8.73 15.31
C GLY A 283 -20.43 7.26 14.90
N SER A 284 -19.48 6.67 14.18
CA SER A 284 -19.54 5.29 13.65
C SER A 284 -18.52 4.34 14.27
N LEU A 285 -17.83 4.76 15.35
CA LEU A 285 -16.88 3.92 16.06
C LEU A 285 -17.62 2.92 16.97
N GLU A 286 -17.63 1.67 16.55
CA GLU A 286 -18.11 0.53 17.33
C GLU A 286 -16.98 -0.46 17.53
N CYS A 287 -16.68 -0.81 18.77
CA CYS A 287 -15.62 -1.75 19.11
C CYS A 287 -15.85 -2.42 20.48
N PRO A 288 -16.22 -3.72 20.54
CA PRO A 288 -16.50 -4.61 19.39
C PRO A 288 -17.71 -4.12 18.57
N VAL A 289 -17.93 -4.72 17.39
CA VAL A 289 -19.08 -4.41 16.52
C VAL A 289 -20.39 -4.44 17.33
N GLY A 290 -21.20 -3.38 17.22
CA GLY A 290 -22.43 -3.20 18.00
C GLY A 290 -22.27 -2.52 19.37
N VAL A 291 -21.04 -2.22 19.81
CA VAL A 291 -20.76 -1.49 21.06
C VAL A 291 -20.08 -0.17 20.74
N SER A 292 -20.82 0.93 20.84
CA SER A 292 -20.30 2.27 20.54
C SER A 292 -19.25 2.73 21.55
N ILE A 293 -18.23 3.45 21.05
CA ILE A 293 -17.23 4.15 21.86
C ILE A 293 -17.57 5.65 21.81
N HIS A 294 -17.72 6.28 22.98
CA HIS A 294 -18.26 7.63 23.09
C HIS A 294 -17.24 8.68 23.58
N SER A 295 -16.07 8.24 24.02
CA SER A 295 -15.04 9.14 24.56
C SER A 295 -13.63 8.80 24.10
N GLU A 296 -12.76 9.81 24.06
CA GLU A 296 -11.31 9.61 23.84
C GLU A 296 -10.67 8.74 24.93
N ALA A 297 -11.20 8.76 26.16
CA ALA A 297 -10.71 7.90 27.24
C ALA A 297 -10.96 6.42 26.94
N GLU A 298 -12.17 6.08 26.50
CA GLU A 298 -12.53 4.72 26.07
C GLU A 298 -11.71 4.29 24.84
N ARG A 299 -11.57 5.17 23.84
CA ARG A 299 -10.77 4.92 22.64
C ARG A 299 -9.30 4.68 22.98
N GLY A 300 -8.73 5.46 23.91
CA GLY A 300 -7.36 5.29 24.41
C GLY A 300 -7.15 3.95 25.12
N ALA A 301 -8.08 3.56 25.99
CA ALA A 301 -8.03 2.25 26.67
C ALA A 301 -8.14 1.08 25.68
N MET A 302 -8.99 1.23 24.65
CA MET A 302 -9.10 0.27 23.54
C MET A 302 -7.78 0.13 22.78
N LEU A 303 -7.13 1.24 22.39
CA LEU A 303 -5.85 1.22 21.67
C LEU A 303 -4.72 0.61 22.50
N ALA A 304 -4.64 0.90 23.80
CA ALA A 304 -3.66 0.27 24.69
C ALA A 304 -3.82 -1.26 24.74
N ARG A 305 -5.06 -1.76 24.68
CA ARG A 305 -5.35 -3.19 24.58
C ARG A 305 -4.93 -3.77 23.22
N PHE A 306 -5.10 -3.02 22.14
CA PHE A 306 -4.68 -3.46 20.79
C PHE A 306 -3.18 -3.62 20.71
N GLU A 307 -2.43 -2.63 21.19
CA GLU A 307 -0.98 -2.62 21.16
C GLU A 307 -0.40 -3.88 21.83
N LYS A 308 -0.92 -4.25 23.02
CA LYS A 308 -0.50 -5.48 23.71
C LYS A 308 -0.65 -6.72 22.83
N VAL A 309 -1.80 -6.87 22.15
CA VAL A 309 -2.09 -8.05 21.32
C VAL A 309 -1.28 -8.05 20.02
N LEU A 310 -1.02 -6.88 19.41
CA LEU A 310 -0.14 -6.78 18.25
C LEU A 310 1.31 -7.15 18.59
N ARG A 311 1.79 -6.78 19.79
CA ARG A 311 3.11 -7.18 20.30
C ARG A 311 3.21 -8.68 20.55
N GLU A 312 2.14 -9.31 21.03
CA GLU A 312 2.07 -10.77 21.16
C GLU A 312 2.21 -11.46 19.80
N GLY A 313 1.71 -10.84 18.73
CA GLY A 313 2.00 -11.22 17.35
C GLY A 313 0.79 -11.19 16.44
N ALA A 314 0.98 -10.58 15.26
CA ALA A 314 -0.03 -10.55 14.20
C ALA A 314 0.63 -10.66 12.81
N LEU A 315 -0.21 -10.95 11.82
CA LEU A 315 0.17 -11.02 10.41
C LEU A 315 -0.74 -10.11 9.58
N VAL A 316 -0.16 -9.39 8.63
CA VAL A 316 -0.93 -8.76 7.53
C VAL A 316 -0.56 -9.45 6.23
N ARG A 317 -1.56 -9.86 5.44
CA ARG A 317 -1.29 -10.50 4.15
C ARG A 317 -0.98 -9.42 3.12
N THR A 318 0.08 -9.63 2.36
CA THR A 318 0.44 -8.81 1.21
C THR A 318 0.56 -9.67 -0.03
N CYS A 319 0.49 -9.02 -1.19
CA CYS A 319 0.73 -9.66 -2.45
C CYS A 319 1.50 -8.75 -3.39
N GLU A 320 2.22 -9.40 -4.30
CA GLU A 320 2.83 -8.80 -5.45
C GLU A 320 2.29 -9.46 -6.71
N TRP A 321 1.99 -8.65 -7.72
CA TRP A 321 1.51 -9.12 -9.01
C TRP A 321 2.29 -8.43 -10.11
N VAL A 322 2.78 -9.24 -11.06
CA VAL A 322 3.43 -8.76 -12.27
C VAL A 322 2.59 -9.20 -13.47
N GLY A 323 1.95 -8.24 -14.12
CA GLY A 323 1.30 -8.41 -15.40
C GLY A 323 2.19 -7.90 -16.53
N MET A 324 2.18 -8.54 -17.69
CA MET A 324 2.86 -8.08 -18.89
C MET A 324 1.83 -7.75 -19.97
N LYS A 325 2.03 -6.63 -20.66
CA LYS A 325 1.20 -6.27 -21.81
C LYS A 325 1.65 -7.08 -23.04
N PRO A 326 0.75 -7.84 -23.69
CA PRO A 326 1.09 -8.60 -24.89
C PRO A 326 1.63 -7.74 -26.05
#